data_AF-A0A8J6RLI2-F1
#
_entry.id   AF-A0A8J6RLI2-F1
#
_cell.length_a   1.000
_cell.length_b   1.000
_cell.length_c   1.000
_cell.angle_alpha   90.00
_cell.angle_beta   90.00
_cell.angle_gamma   90.00
#
_symmetry.space_group_name_H-M   'P 1'
#
loop_
_entity.id
_entity.type
_entity.pdbx_description
1 polymer ?
#
loop_
_entity_poly.entity_id
_entity_poly.type
_entity_poly.pdbx_seq_one_letter_code
_entity_poly.pdbx_strand_id
1 'polypeptide(L)'
;MNAKTIFHLNQLRCEVAKQAVLKDWQPITIEDKIKCPRCNSGNPYKNGHPYNKQRYLCRSCKFSFQEQPLVKCSCSTPGSHLDCQNCPRFKEFLQLVKKKVESLQELSIEELEGLQSESNN
;
A
#
# COMPACT_ATOMS: atom_id res chain seq x y z
N MET A 1 15.79 23.95 -19.80
CA MET A 1 15.87 22.46 -19.89
C MET A 1 15.19 21.98 -21.15
N ASN A 2 15.72 20.96 -21.82
CA ASN A 2 15.06 20.36 -22.98
C ASN A 2 14.03 19.31 -22.52
N ALA A 3 13.09 18.93 -23.41
CA ALA A 3 12.04 17.97 -23.08
C ALA A 3 12.55 16.59 -22.64
N LYS A 4 13.69 16.13 -23.18
CA LYS A 4 14.33 14.86 -22.77
C LYS A 4 14.85 14.93 -21.34
N THR A 5 15.45 16.04 -20.94
CA THR A 5 15.95 16.27 -19.58
C THR A 5 14.80 16.30 -18.57
N ILE A 6 13.70 16.98 -18.89
CA ILE A 6 12.51 17.02 -18.03
C ILE A 6 11.89 15.63 -17.90
N PHE A 7 11.78 14.89 -19.00
CA PHE A 7 11.28 13.52 -19.00
C PHE A 7 12.15 12.61 -18.13
N HIS A 8 13.47 12.67 -18.33
CA HIS A 8 14.42 11.85 -17.58
C HIS A 8 14.39 12.17 -16.07
N LEU A 9 14.37 13.45 -15.71
CA LEU A 9 14.25 13.88 -14.31
C LEU A 9 12.99 13.33 -13.65
N ASN A 10 11.85 13.40 -14.35
CA ASN A 10 10.59 12.87 -13.82
C ASN A 10 10.61 11.35 -13.71
N GLN A 11 11.23 10.66 -14.67
CA GLN A 11 11.42 9.22 -14.62
C GLN A 11 12.24 8.82 -13.39
N LEU A 12 13.37 9.48 -13.17
CA LEU A 12 14.28 9.22 -12.04
C LEU A 12 13.58 9.43 -10.69
N ARG A 13 12.80 10.51 -10.55
CA ARG A 13 11.96 10.77 -9.37
C ARG A 13 10.96 9.65 -9.10
N CYS A 14 10.31 9.13 -10.15
CA CYS A 14 9.35 8.05 -10.02
C CYS A 14 10.02 6.74 -9.57
N GLU A 15 11.19 6.42 -10.14
CA GLU A 15 11.95 5.22 -9.80
C GLU A 15 12.44 5.25 -8.36
N VAL A 16 13.11 6.34 -7.94
CA VAL A 16 13.59 6.54 -6.57
C VAL A 16 12.43 6.51 -5.57
N ALA A 17 11.33 7.21 -5.87
CA ALA A 17 10.14 7.21 -5.01
C ALA A 17 9.55 5.80 -4.85
N LYS A 18 9.44 5.04 -5.95
CA LYS A 18 8.93 3.67 -5.92
C LYS A 18 9.82 2.77 -5.06
N GLN A 19 11.14 2.81 -5.25
CA GLN A 19 12.10 2.00 -4.49
C GLN A 19 12.06 2.33 -3.00
N ALA A 20 12.09 3.62 -2.65
CA ALA A 20 12.03 4.06 -1.25
C ALA A 20 10.74 3.59 -0.57
N VAL A 21 9.58 3.77 -1.22
CA VAL A 21 8.31 3.29 -0.66
C VAL A 21 8.29 1.78 -0.55
N LEU A 22 8.82 1.03 -1.53
CA LEU A 22 8.86 -0.44 -1.45
C LEU A 22 9.69 -0.95 -0.26
N LYS A 23 10.79 -0.27 0.08
CA LYS A 23 11.65 -0.66 1.21
C LYS A 23 10.92 -0.55 2.55
N ASP A 24 10.13 0.51 2.73
CA ASP A 24 9.38 0.76 3.97
C ASP A 24 8.00 0.11 3.97
N TRP A 25 7.48 -0.28 2.80
CA TRP A 25 6.16 -0.84 2.63
C TRP A 25 6.15 -2.33 2.92
N GLN A 26 5.97 -2.66 4.20
CA GLN A 26 5.56 -4.00 4.61
C GLN A 26 4.10 -4.23 4.23
N PRO A 27 3.76 -5.25 3.43
CA PRO A 27 2.39 -5.60 3.21
C PRO A 27 1.80 -6.10 4.54
N ILE A 28 1.08 -5.22 5.27
CA ILE A 28 0.34 -5.60 6.48
C ILE A 28 -0.41 -6.90 6.22
N THR A 29 -0.13 -7.91 7.04
CA THR A 29 -0.81 -9.19 6.98
C THR A 29 -2.28 -8.99 7.33
N ILE A 30 -3.14 -9.66 6.58
CA ILE A 30 -4.60 -9.54 6.70
C ILE A 30 -5.09 -9.90 8.11
N GLU A 31 -4.34 -10.75 8.80
CA GLU A 31 -4.58 -11.16 10.19
C GLU A 31 -4.49 -9.99 11.19
N ASP A 32 -3.81 -8.89 10.84
CA ASP A 32 -3.55 -7.77 11.76
C ASP A 32 -4.68 -6.73 11.86
N LYS A 33 -5.75 -6.83 11.05
CA LYS A 33 -6.69 -5.69 10.88
C LYS A 33 -8.17 -6.05 10.81
N ILE A 34 -8.63 -7.12 11.45
CA ILE A 34 -10.08 -7.25 11.64
C ILE A 34 -10.53 -6.20 12.67
N LYS A 35 -11.12 -5.11 12.17
CA LYS A 35 -11.70 -4.04 12.99
C LYS A 35 -13.22 -4.08 12.91
N CYS A 36 -13.87 -3.66 13.99
CA CYS A 36 -15.32 -3.52 13.96
C CYS A 36 -15.73 -2.40 12.99
N PRO A 37 -16.60 -2.66 11.99
CA PRO A 37 -16.99 -1.64 11.02
C PRO A 37 -17.83 -0.50 11.64
N ARG A 38 -18.42 -0.74 12.83
CA ARG A 38 -19.27 0.26 13.51
C ARG A 38 -18.48 1.21 14.42
N CYS A 39 -17.45 0.72 15.11
CA CYS A 39 -16.71 1.50 16.12
C CYS A 39 -15.19 1.50 15.93
N ASN A 40 -14.71 0.88 14.84
CA ASN A 40 -13.29 0.76 14.50
C ASN A 40 -12.39 0.09 15.56
N SER A 41 -12.98 -0.58 16.57
CA SER A 41 -12.21 -1.28 17.60
C SER A 41 -11.42 -2.44 17.00
N GLY A 42 -10.16 -2.61 17.41
CA GLY A 42 -9.32 -3.75 17.03
C GLY A 42 -9.56 -5.05 17.82
N ASN A 43 -10.66 -5.12 18.59
CA ASN A 43 -10.97 -6.26 19.47
C ASN A 43 -12.25 -7.04 19.09
N PRO A 44 -12.48 -7.42 17.81
CA PRO A 44 -13.52 -8.40 17.49
C PRO A 44 -13.07 -9.83 17.81
N TYR A 45 -14.03 -10.70 18.14
CA TYR A 45 -13.78 -12.13 18.35
C TYR A 45 -14.70 -12.98 17.47
N LYS A 46 -14.23 -14.18 17.14
CA LYS A 46 -14.96 -15.14 16.30
C LYS A 46 -16.25 -15.60 16.99
N ASN A 47 -17.38 -15.51 16.29
CA ASN A 47 -18.72 -15.83 16.81
C ASN A 47 -19.50 -16.69 15.79
N GLY A 48 -18.95 -17.87 15.47
CA GLY A 48 -19.57 -18.86 14.57
C GLY A 48 -19.30 -18.63 13.08
N HIS A 49 -19.79 -19.56 12.25
CA HIS A 49 -19.54 -19.63 10.81
C HIS A 49 -20.84 -19.83 9.99
N PRO A 50 -21.74 -18.84 9.95
CA PRO A 50 -22.93 -18.94 9.10
C PRO A 50 -22.54 -18.98 7.61
N TYR A 51 -23.06 -19.95 6.87
CA TYR A 51 -22.91 -20.06 5.40
C TYR A 51 -21.44 -20.01 4.92
N ASN A 52 -20.55 -20.74 5.59
CA ASN A 52 -19.10 -20.79 5.30
C ASN A 52 -18.36 -19.45 5.40
N LYS A 53 -18.97 -18.42 5.99
CA LYS A 53 -18.31 -17.14 6.29
C LYS A 53 -18.11 -16.99 7.78
N GLN A 54 -16.92 -16.63 8.22
CA GLN A 54 -16.64 -16.35 9.62
C GLN A 54 -17.46 -15.12 10.06
N ARG A 55 -18.22 -15.26 11.15
CA ARG A 55 -18.87 -14.14 11.84
C ARG A 55 -17.98 -13.66 12.98
N TYR A 56 -17.91 -12.35 13.16
CA TYR A 56 -17.19 -11.69 14.24
C TYR A 56 -18.16 -10.86 15.09
N LEU A 57 -17.93 -10.82 16.41
CA LEU A 57 -18.61 -9.92 17.33
C LEU A 57 -17.61 -8.93 17.92
N CYS A 58 -17.93 -7.65 17.87
CA CYS A 58 -17.15 -6.61 18.50
C CYS A 58 -17.30 -6.64 20.03
N ARG A 59 -16.19 -6.66 20.80
CA ARG A 59 -16.26 -6.56 22.27
C ARG A 59 -16.82 -5.22 22.76
N SER A 60 -16.44 -4.13 22.09
CA SER A 60 -16.78 -2.76 22.50
C SER A 60 -18.24 -2.40 22.24
N CYS A 61 -18.74 -2.51 21.00
CA CYS A 61 -20.10 -2.09 20.66
C CYS A 61 -21.10 -3.23 20.45
N LYS A 62 -20.70 -4.48 20.73
CA LYS A 62 -21.51 -5.70 20.55
C LYS A 62 -22.07 -5.89 19.13
N PHE A 63 -21.58 -5.16 18.14
CA PHE A 63 -22.01 -5.30 16.76
C PHE A 63 -21.49 -6.59 16.16
N SER A 64 -22.38 -7.36 15.53
CA SER A 64 -22.05 -8.58 14.80
C SER A 64 -21.86 -8.26 13.32
N PHE A 65 -20.78 -8.73 12.73
CA PHE A 65 -20.48 -8.55 11.31
C PHE A 65 -19.85 -9.82 10.74
N GLN A 66 -19.97 -10.02 9.43
CA GLN A 66 -19.29 -11.11 8.75
C GLN A 66 -17.91 -10.66 8.31
N GLU A 67 -16.99 -11.62 8.19
CA GLU A 67 -15.74 -11.44 7.48
C GLU A 67 -16.04 -10.85 6.10
N GLN A 68 -15.51 -9.66 5.84
CA GLN A 68 -15.55 -9.12 4.50
C GLN A 68 -14.63 -9.98 3.63
N PRO A 69 -15.01 -10.27 2.38
CA PRO A 69 -14.11 -10.94 1.45
C PRO A 69 -12.86 -10.07 1.34
N LEU A 70 -11.80 -10.56 1.97
CA LEU A 70 -10.49 -9.97 1.87
C LEU A 70 -10.13 -10.14 0.41
N VAL A 71 -10.00 -9.00 -0.30
CA VAL A 71 -9.52 -9.02 -1.67
C VAL A 71 -8.14 -9.68 -1.59
N LYS A 72 -8.07 -10.96 -1.97
CA LYS A 72 -6.83 -11.74 -2.03
C LYS A 72 -5.97 -11.12 -3.10
N CYS A 73 -5.26 -10.08 -2.71
CA CYS A 73 -4.29 -9.41 -3.54
C CYS A 73 -2.92 -9.97 -3.15
N SER A 74 -2.45 -10.93 -3.93
CA SER A 74 -1.12 -11.56 -3.82
C SER A 74 -0.01 -10.71 -4.44
N CYS A 75 -0.28 -9.43 -4.74
CA CYS A 75 0.66 -8.52 -5.35
C CYS A 75 1.77 -8.16 -4.35
N SER A 76 2.86 -8.91 -4.39
CA SER A 76 4.11 -8.59 -3.70
C SER A 76 4.80 -7.37 -4.33
N THR A 77 4.66 -7.21 -5.65
CA THR A 77 5.26 -6.12 -6.42
C THR A 77 4.20 -5.28 -7.14
N PRO A 78 3.99 -4.03 -6.72
CA PRO A 78 3.12 -3.05 -7.35
C PRO A 78 3.39 -2.88 -8.86
N GLY A 79 2.38 -3.13 -9.70
CA GLY A 79 2.42 -2.92 -11.15
C GLY A 79 2.94 -4.10 -11.99
N SER A 80 3.32 -5.22 -11.37
CA SER A 80 3.85 -6.39 -12.09
C SER A 80 2.79 -7.19 -12.84
N HIS A 81 1.53 -7.15 -12.41
CA HIS A 81 0.40 -7.80 -13.09
C HIS A 81 -0.75 -6.82 -13.28
N LEU A 82 -1.49 -6.94 -14.38
CA LEU A 82 -2.67 -6.12 -14.67
C LEU A 82 -3.72 -6.23 -13.56
N ASP A 83 -3.87 -7.43 -12.99
CA ASP A 83 -4.80 -7.70 -11.88
C ASP A 83 -4.45 -6.91 -10.60
N CYS A 84 -3.20 -6.47 -10.46
CA CYS A 84 -2.76 -5.65 -9.34
C CYS A 84 -3.22 -4.19 -9.44
N GLN A 85 -3.62 -3.70 -10.63
CA GLN A 85 -4.03 -2.30 -10.81
C GLN A 85 -5.32 -1.97 -10.05
N ASN A 86 -6.21 -2.97 -9.92
CA ASN A 86 -7.49 -2.81 -9.22
C ASN A 86 -7.40 -3.14 -7.73
N CYS A 87 -6.24 -3.57 -7.25
CA CYS A 87 -6.05 -3.91 -5.85
C CYS A 87 -6.12 -2.65 -4.96
N PRO A 88 -6.97 -2.62 -3.91
CA PRO A 88 -7.02 -1.50 -2.97
C PRO A 88 -5.66 -1.19 -2.33
N ARG A 89 -4.85 -2.22 -2.05
CA ARG A 89 -3.48 -2.07 -1.54
C ARG A 89 -2.56 -1.37 -2.53
N PHE A 90 -2.73 -1.63 -3.82
CA PHE A 90 -1.98 -0.95 -4.88
C PHE A 90 -2.37 0.53 -4.95
N LYS A 91 -3.65 0.87 -4.77
CA LYS A 91 -4.09 2.26 -4.70
C LYS A 91 -3.47 3.00 -3.50
N GLU A 92 -3.42 2.37 -2.33
CA GLU A 92 -2.72 2.94 -1.15
C GLU A 92 -1.23 3.13 -1.42
N PHE A 93 -0.56 2.12 -2.00
CA PHE A 93 0.84 2.22 -2.41
C PHE A 93 1.08 3.39 -3.37
N LEU A 94 0.22 3.58 -4.39
CA LEU A 94 0.32 4.70 -5.32
C LEU A 94 0.21 6.07 -4.62
N GLN A 95 -0.61 6.20 -3.58
CA GLN A 95 -0.68 7.44 -2.80
C GLN A 95 0.62 7.73 -2.04
N LEU A 96 1.28 6.69 -1.51
CA LEU A 96 2.58 6.83 -0.86
C LEU A 96 3.67 7.22 -1.86
N VAL A 97 3.70 6.56 -3.02
CA VAL A 97 4.64 6.90 -4.11
C VAL A 97 4.42 8.34 -4.56
N LYS A 98 3.17 8.77 -4.76
CA LYS A 98 2.85 10.15 -5.15
C LYS A 98 3.42 11.18 -4.15
N LYS A 99 3.18 10.98 -2.85
CA LYS A 99 3.74 11.85 -1.81
C LYS A 99 5.27 11.86 -1.83
N LYS A 100 5.89 10.72 -2.07
CA LYS A 100 7.36 10.63 -2.15
C LYS A 100 7.88 11.37 -3.39
N VAL A 101 7.24 11.22 -4.56
CA VAL A 101 7.57 12.00 -5.77
C VAL A 101 7.47 13.50 -5.51
N GLU A 102 6.41 13.96 -4.85
CA GLU A 102 6.22 15.36 -4.47
C GLU A 102 7.38 15.85 -3.58
N SER A 103 7.84 15.03 -2.62
CA SER A 103 9.00 15.37 -1.77
C SER A 103 10.35 15.43 -2.51
N LEU A 104 10.44 14.87 -3.72
CA LEU A 104 11.64 14.84 -4.56
C LEU A 104 11.65 15.94 -5.64
N GLN A 105 10.63 16.80 -5.69
CA GLN A 105 10.48 17.83 -6.74
C GLN A 105 11.60 18.88 -6.75
N GLU A 106 12.22 19.14 -5.60
CA GLU A 106 13.30 20.11 -5.47
C GLU A 106 14.70 19.52 -5.73
N LEU A 107 14.81 18.20 -5.86
CA LEU A 107 16.10 17.53 -6.07
C LEU A 107 16.55 17.58 -7.54
N SER A 108 17.86 17.75 -7.70
CA SER A 108 18.60 17.64 -8.94
C SER A 108 18.77 16.18 -9.40
N ILE A 109 19.29 16.00 -10.62
CA ILE A 109 19.53 14.66 -11.18
C ILE A 109 20.59 13.95 -10.34
N GLU A 110 21.67 14.64 -9.99
CA GLU A 110 22.81 14.11 -9.25
C GLU A 110 22.40 13.64 -7.85
N GLU A 111 21.54 14.41 -7.16
CA GLU A 111 21.00 14.03 -5.85
C GLU A 111 20.09 12.80 -5.94
N LEU A 112 19.29 12.69 -7.00
CA LEU A 112 18.41 11.55 -7.22
C LEU A 112 19.20 10.27 -7.58
N GLU A 113 20.25 10.38 -8.38
CA GLU A 113 21.15 9.26 -8.70
C GLU A 113 21.89 8.75 -7.45
N GLY A 114 22.26 9.65 -6.54
CA GLY A 114 22.80 9.29 -5.23
C GLY A 114 21.83 8.42 -4.41
N LEU A 115 20.56 8.85 -4.31
CA LEU A 115 19.51 8.10 -3.60
C LEU A 115 19.20 6.74 -4.25
N GLN A 116 19.27 6.66 -5.58
CA GLN A 116 19.08 5.40 -6.31
C GLN A 116 20.23 4.42 -6.02
N SER A 117 21.46 4.92 -5.92
CA SER A 117 22.66 4.12 -5.61
C SER A 117 22.65 3.59 -4.19
N GLU A 118 22.20 4.39 -3.21
CA GLU A 118 22.01 3.98 -1.81
C GLU A 118 20.92 2.91 -1.63
N SER A 119 19.97 2.84 -2.56
CA SER A 119 18.85 1.87 -2.52
C SER A 119 19.22 0.50 -3.10
N ASN A 120 20.34 0.39 -3.84
CA ASN A 120 20.81 -0.84 -4.50
C ASN A 120 21.97 -1.54 -3.76
N ASN A 121 22.45 -0.99 -2.63
CA ASN A 121 23.38 -1.61 -1.69
C ASN A 121 22.65 -2.10 -0.44
#